data_AF-A0A2T0W3P2-F1
#
_entry.id   AF-A0A2T0W3P2-F1
#
_cell.length_a   1.000
_cell.length_b   1.000
_cell.length_c   1.000
_cell.angle_alpha   90.00
_cell.angle_beta   90.00
_cell.angle_gamma   90.00
#
_symmetry.space_group_name_H-M   'P 1'
#
loop_
_entity.id
_entity.type
_entity.pdbx_description
1 polymer ?
#
loop_
_entity_poly.entity_id
_entity_poly.type
_entity_poly.pdbx_seq_one_letter_code
_entity_poly.pdbx_strand_id
1 'polypeptide(L)'
;MGYYYGTLAFICLFILVIVPVTGRLLLRLLRGQEKKKWWVYLITLMTFLIISFHNSAFPLFRDLPNALREDTVTTEGVIETVYFPGGDNGFTIEGTEYRRNPWQFKPEEGKRYRLSYLPHSKYVIDYWLIE
;
A
#
# COMPACT_ATOMS: atom_id res chain seq x y z
N MET A 1 -14.21 -3.23 2.89
CA MET A 1 -13.77 -1.81 2.84
C MET A 1 -13.05 -1.30 4.10
N GLY A 2 -13.47 -1.64 5.34
CA GLY A 2 -12.90 -1.05 6.56
C GLY A 2 -11.37 -1.10 6.71
N TYR A 3 -10.73 -2.22 6.33
CA TYR A 3 -9.26 -2.34 6.41
C TYR A 3 -8.53 -1.42 5.41
N TYR A 4 -9.08 -1.22 4.21
CA TYR A 4 -8.53 -0.27 3.25
C TYR A 4 -8.48 1.14 3.86
N TYR A 5 -9.58 1.60 4.46
CA TYR A 5 -9.61 2.90 5.15
C TYR A 5 -8.68 2.95 6.36
N GLY A 6 -8.58 1.87 7.13
CA GLY A 6 -7.63 1.77 8.24
C GLY A 6 -6.17 1.91 7.78
N THR A 7 -5.82 1.25 6.66
CA THR A 7 -4.50 1.34 6.04
C THR A 7 -4.23 2.76 5.54
N LEU A 8 -5.20 3.36 4.85
CA LEU A 8 -5.10 4.73 4.35
C LEU A 8 -4.94 5.74 5.50
N ALA A 9 -5.71 5.60 6.58
CA ALA A 9 -5.62 6.44 7.76
C ALA A 9 -4.24 6.32 8.44
N PHE A 10 -3.71 5.11 8.55
CA PHE A 10 -2.37 4.87 9.08
C PHE A 10 -1.28 5.54 8.23
N ILE A 11 -1.39 5.44 6.90
CA ILE A 11 -0.49 6.13 5.97
C ILE A 11 -0.59 7.65 6.13
N CYS A 12 -1.81 8.20 6.21
CA CYS A 12 -2.02 9.63 6.45
C CYS A 12 -1.37 10.08 7.78
N LEU A 13 -1.53 9.31 8.86
CA LEU A 13 -0.89 9.59 10.15
C LEU A 13 0.64 9.58 10.03
N PHE A 14 1.20 8.59 9.33
CA PHE A 14 2.63 8.50 9.10
C PHE A 14 3.17 9.70 8.33
N ILE A 15 2.47 10.15 7.27
CA ILE A 15 2.82 11.35 6.50
C ILE A 15 2.75 12.60 7.39
N LEU A 16 1.71 12.72 8.22
CA LEU A 16 1.54 13.84 9.16
C LEU A 16 2.67 13.95 10.18
N VAL A 17 3.32 12.84 10.54
CA VAL A 17 4.47 12.84 11.45
C VAL A 17 5.77 13.10 10.68
N ILE A 18 5.97 12.43 9.55
CA ILE A 18 7.23 12.52 8.79
C ILE A 18 7.44 13.91 8.19
N VAL A 19 6.42 14.49 7.54
CA VAL A 19 6.58 15.75 6.82
C VAL A 19 7.06 16.90 7.72
N PRO A 20 6.50 17.11 8.94
CA PRO A 20 7.01 18.12 9.85
C PRO A 20 8.42 17.82 10.36
N VAL A 21 8.74 16.56 10.65
CA VAL A 21 10.06 16.15 11.18
C VAL A 21 11.15 16.40 10.13
N THR A 22 10.93 15.96 8.89
CA THR A 22 11.88 16.15 7.78
C THR A 22 11.94 17.61 7.36
N GLY A 23 10.80 18.31 7.33
CA GLY A 23 10.73 19.75 7.05
C GLY A 23 11.51 20.58 8.07
N ARG A 24 11.40 20.27 9.36
CA ARG A 24 12.18 20.93 10.42
C ARG A 24 13.68 20.69 10.25
N LEU A 25 14.09 19.47 9.91
CA LEU A 25 15.49 19.15 9.64
C LEU A 25 16.02 19.93 8.43
N LEU A 26 15.26 19.97 7.34
CA LEU A 26 15.59 20.75 6.14
C LEU A 26 15.76 22.24 6.47
N LEU A 27 14.84 22.84 7.23
CA LEU A 27 14.93 24.24 7.64
C LEU A 27 16.19 24.52 8.47
N ARG A 28 16.56 23.61 9.40
CA ARG A 28 17.78 23.76 10.21
C ARG A 28 19.05 23.63 9.37
N LEU A 29 19.05 22.75 8.37
CA LEU A 29 20.15 22.61 7.40
C LEU A 29 20.32 23.87 6.54
N LEU A 30 19.21 24.42 6.03
CA LEU A 30 19.23 25.65 5.24
C LEU A 30 19.72 26.86 6.04
N ARG A 31 19.43 26.90 7.35
CA ARG A 31 19.91 27.93 8.28
C ARG A 31 21.35 27.72 8.77
N GLY A 32 22.04 26.66 8.31
CA GLY A 32 23.41 26.34 8.74
C GLY A 32 23.52 25.93 10.21
N GLN A 33 22.41 25.57 10.87
CA GLN A 33 22.38 25.17 12.29
C GLN A 33 22.79 23.71 12.52
N GLU A 34 23.05 22.97 11.44
CA GLU A 34 23.32 21.54 11.45
C GLU A 34 24.54 21.17 10.60
N LYS A 35 25.15 20.02 10.91
CA LYS A 35 26.32 19.53 10.19
C LYS A 35 25.97 19.16 8.75
N LYS A 36 26.85 19.48 7.80
CA LYS A 36 26.66 19.18 6.36
C LYS A 36 26.35 17.71 6.05
N LYS A 37 26.83 16.76 6.86
CA LYS A 37 26.52 15.32 6.72
C LYS A 37 25.03 14.98 6.74
N TRP A 38 24.20 15.82 7.37
CA TRP A 38 22.75 15.63 7.41
C TRP A 38 22.08 15.84 6.04
N TRP A 39 22.73 16.54 5.10
CA TRP A 39 22.24 16.61 3.72
C TRP A 39 22.20 15.25 3.05
N VAL A 40 23.25 14.43 3.24
CA VAL A 40 23.32 13.08 2.69
C VAL A 40 22.19 12.22 3.27
N TYR A 41 22.00 12.27 4.58
CA TYR A 41 20.88 11.58 5.24
C TYR A 41 19.53 12.02 4.67
N LEU A 42 19.30 13.34 4.54
CA LEU A 42 18.04 13.87 4.04
C LEU A 42 17.77 13.43 2.60
N ILE A 43 18.76 13.47 1.72
CA ILE A 43 18.62 13.03 0.32
C ILE A 43 18.29 11.55 0.26
N THR A 44 19.03 10.70 0.98
CA THR A 44 18.77 9.25 1.02
C THR A 44 17.37 8.95 1.56
N LEU A 45 16.97 9.63 2.64
CA LEU A 45 15.65 9.48 3.23
C LEU A 45 14.54 9.91 2.25
N MET A 46 14.69 11.05 1.59
CA MET A 46 13.70 11.55 0.63
C MET A 46 13.53 10.60 -0.56
N THR A 47 14.62 10.08 -1.11
CA THR A 47 14.56 9.08 -2.19
C THR A 47 13.81 7.83 -1.75
N PHE A 48 14.12 7.30 -0.56
CA PHE A 48 13.42 6.15 -0.01
C PHE A 48 11.92 6.40 0.21
N LEU A 49 11.57 7.57 0.76
CA LEU A 49 10.17 7.96 0.98
C LEU A 49 9.39 8.11 -0.32
N ILE A 50 9.99 8.68 -1.37
CA ILE A 50 9.35 8.83 -2.69
C ILE A 50 9.05 7.47 -3.30
N ILE A 51 10.03 6.56 -3.31
CA ILE A 51 9.85 5.20 -3.84
C ILE A 51 8.77 4.45 -3.05
N SER A 52 8.82 4.52 -1.72
CA SER A 52 7.84 3.88 -0.84
C SER A 52 6.43 4.44 -1.05
N PHE A 53 6.32 5.76 -1.19
CA PHE A 53 5.05 6.43 -1.47
C PHE A 53 4.48 5.98 -2.82
N HIS A 54 5.30 5.95 -3.88
CA HIS A 54 4.87 5.55 -5.21
C HIS A 54 4.35 4.10 -5.25
N ASN A 55 5.03 3.17 -4.57
CA ASN A 55 4.70 1.74 -4.64
C ASN A 55 3.59 1.32 -3.67
N SER A 56 3.41 2.04 -2.57
CA SER A 56 2.49 1.63 -1.50
C SER A 56 1.31 2.58 -1.34
N ALA A 57 1.59 3.87 -1.12
CA ALA A 57 0.59 4.85 -0.74
C ALA A 57 -0.19 5.41 -1.94
N PHE A 58 0.51 5.71 -3.04
CA PHE A 58 -0.08 6.35 -4.21
C PHE A 58 -1.22 5.52 -4.86
N PRO A 59 -1.10 4.19 -5.03
CA PRO A 59 -2.20 3.38 -5.54
C PRO A 59 -3.42 3.42 -4.62
N LEU A 60 -3.21 3.41 -3.30
CA LEU A 60 -4.30 3.51 -2.33
C LEU A 60 -5.00 4.87 -2.43
N PHE A 61 -4.27 5.97 -2.55
CA PHE A 61 -4.89 7.30 -2.75
C PHE A 61 -5.66 7.40 -4.07
N ARG A 62 -5.16 6.79 -5.15
CA ARG A 62 -5.87 6.75 -6.44
C ARG A 62 -7.17 5.97 -6.38
N ASP A 63 -7.26 4.97 -5.51
CA ASP A 63 -8.48 4.21 -5.31
C ASP A 63 -9.49 4.87 -4.37
N LEU A 64 -9.15 5.99 -3.72
CA LEU A 64 -10.07 6.64 -2.78
C LEU A 64 -11.43 7.00 -3.42
N PRO A 65 -11.51 7.58 -4.64
CA PRO A 65 -12.79 7.82 -5.30
C PRO A 65 -13.58 6.53 -5.56
N ASN A 66 -12.89 5.46 -5.94
CA ASN A 66 -13.50 4.16 -6.22
C ASN A 66 -14.03 3.53 -4.93
N ALA A 67 -13.25 3.57 -3.86
CA ALA A 67 -13.65 3.08 -2.54
C ALA A 67 -14.86 3.86 -1.98
N LEU A 68 -14.88 5.18 -2.12
CA LEU A 68 -16.01 6.02 -1.68
C LEU A 68 -17.30 5.78 -2.47
N ARG A 69 -17.20 5.32 -3.71
CA ARG A 69 -18.34 4.99 -4.58
C ARG A 69 -18.67 3.50 -4.60
N GLU A 70 -17.91 2.69 -3.86
CA GLU A 70 -17.96 1.23 -3.90
C GLU A 70 -17.78 0.66 -5.33
N ASP A 71 -17.02 1.37 -6.16
CA ASP A 71 -16.72 0.97 -7.54
C ASP A 71 -15.53 0.00 -7.55
N THR A 72 -15.82 -1.28 -7.75
CA THR A 72 -14.81 -2.36 -7.72
C THR A 72 -14.76 -3.10 -9.04
N VAL A 73 -13.57 -3.60 -9.38
CA VAL A 73 -13.35 -4.47 -10.53
C VAL A 73 -13.41 -5.92 -10.09
N THR A 74 -14.03 -6.77 -10.91
CA THR A 74 -14.06 -8.21 -10.67
C THR A 74 -13.09 -8.95 -11.58
N THR A 75 -12.42 -9.97 -11.04
CA THR A 75 -11.63 -10.93 -11.82
C THR A 75 -11.85 -12.34 -11.30
N GLU A 76 -11.52 -13.33 -12.12
CA GLU A 76 -11.51 -14.74 -11.75
C GLU A 76 -10.18 -15.37 -12.11
N GLY A 77 -9.71 -16.30 -11.29
CA GLY A 77 -8.58 -17.13 -11.66
C GLY A 77 -8.11 -18.04 -10.54
N VAL A 78 -7.11 -18.86 -10.86
CA VAL A 78 -6.48 -19.78 -9.91
C VAL A 78 -5.38 -19.05 -9.16
N ILE A 79 -5.35 -19.22 -7.84
CA ILE A 79 -4.29 -18.64 -7.02
C ILE A 79 -3.03 -19.48 -7.15
N GLU A 80 -1.96 -18.86 -7.63
CA GLU A 80 -0.69 -19.52 -7.91
C GLU A 80 0.20 -19.55 -6.67
N THR A 81 0.39 -18.39 -6.03
CA THR A 81 1.27 -18.24 -4.88
C THR A 81 0.60 -17.39 -3.81
N VAL A 82 0.73 -17.79 -2.54
CA VAL A 82 0.27 -17.02 -1.38
C VAL A 82 1.48 -16.65 -0.51
N TYR A 83 1.76 -15.35 -0.36
CA TYR A 83 2.90 -14.88 0.42
C TYR A 83 2.53 -14.73 1.92
N PHE A 84 3.25 -15.41 2.84
CA PHE A 84 3.25 -15.20 4.31
C PHE A 84 4.66 -15.40 4.91
N PRO A 85 5.12 -14.64 5.95
CA PRO A 85 4.59 -13.44 6.63
C PRO A 85 5.57 -12.22 6.66
N GLY A 86 5.03 -10.98 6.77
CA GLY A 86 5.83 -9.81 7.22
C GLY A 86 5.51 -8.41 6.68
N GLY A 87 4.56 -8.22 5.76
CA GLY A 87 4.19 -6.85 5.34
C GLY A 87 3.27 -6.75 4.14
N ASP A 88 3.62 -7.36 3.03
CA ASP A 88 2.75 -7.43 1.85
C ASP A 88 1.97 -8.75 1.91
N ASN A 89 0.72 -8.68 2.39
CA ASN A 89 -0.21 -9.81 2.39
C ASN A 89 -0.74 -9.99 0.97
N GLY A 90 0.17 -10.31 0.05
CA GLY A 90 -0.08 -10.45 -1.38
C GLY A 90 -0.36 -11.89 -1.77
N PHE A 91 -0.99 -12.09 -2.91
CA PHE A 91 -1.08 -13.37 -3.60
C PHE A 91 -1.19 -13.13 -5.10
N THR A 92 -0.86 -14.13 -5.92
CA THR A 92 -0.88 -13.98 -7.38
C THR A 92 -2.00 -14.80 -8.02
N ILE A 93 -2.65 -14.19 -9.01
CA ILE A 93 -3.53 -14.86 -9.98
C ILE A 93 -3.02 -14.48 -11.36
N GLU A 94 -2.68 -15.46 -12.20
CA GLU A 94 -2.18 -15.26 -13.56
C GLU A 94 -1.01 -14.27 -13.62
N GLY A 95 -0.05 -14.40 -12.70
CA GLY A 95 1.09 -13.49 -12.57
C GLY A 95 0.77 -12.06 -12.10
N THR A 96 -0.50 -11.74 -11.82
CA THR A 96 -0.89 -10.44 -11.25
C THR A 96 -0.97 -10.52 -9.74
N GLU A 97 -0.26 -9.63 -9.04
CA GLU A 97 -0.28 -9.55 -7.58
C GLU A 97 -1.49 -8.77 -7.07
N TYR A 98 -2.20 -9.35 -6.10
CA TYR A 98 -3.33 -8.76 -5.40
C TYR A 98 -3.02 -8.63 -3.93
N ARG A 99 -3.46 -7.52 -3.34
CA ARG A 99 -3.31 -7.23 -1.90
C ARG A 99 -4.61 -7.55 -1.17
N ARG A 100 -4.53 -8.04 0.06
CA ARG A 100 -5.73 -8.40 0.84
C ARG A 100 -5.61 -8.01 2.31
N ASN A 101 -6.77 -8.00 2.98
CA ASN A 101 -6.81 -8.05 4.44
C ASN A 101 -6.42 -9.47 4.90
N PRO A 102 -5.29 -9.65 5.64
CA PRO A 102 -4.85 -10.96 6.10
C PRO A 102 -5.83 -11.62 7.09
N TRP A 103 -6.65 -10.82 7.76
CA TRP A 103 -7.54 -11.28 8.83
C TRP A 103 -8.89 -11.79 8.32
N GLN A 104 -9.33 -11.33 7.15
CA GLN A 104 -10.65 -11.64 6.59
C GLN A 104 -10.58 -12.68 5.48
N PHE A 105 -9.58 -12.59 4.61
CA PHE A 105 -9.37 -13.55 3.53
C PHE A 105 -8.27 -14.53 3.93
N LYS A 106 -8.28 -15.77 3.44
CA LYS A 106 -7.15 -16.70 3.49
C LYS A 106 -7.19 -17.52 2.20
N PRO A 107 -6.62 -16.99 1.09
CA PRO A 107 -6.53 -17.72 -0.15
C PRO A 107 -5.72 -18.98 0.05
N GLU A 108 -6.08 -20.00 -0.70
CA GLU A 108 -5.37 -21.27 -0.77
C GLU A 108 -4.86 -21.44 -2.20
N GLU A 109 -3.61 -21.86 -2.32
CA GLU A 109 -2.98 -22.12 -3.61
C GLU A 109 -3.72 -23.25 -4.35
N GLY A 110 -3.80 -23.13 -5.67
CA GLY A 110 -4.48 -24.11 -6.53
C GLY A 110 -6.01 -24.00 -6.56
N LYS A 111 -6.62 -23.19 -5.68
CA LYS A 111 -8.07 -22.93 -5.71
C LYS A 111 -8.42 -21.75 -6.62
N ARG A 112 -9.58 -21.82 -7.28
CA ARG A 112 -10.10 -20.76 -8.14
C ARG A 112 -11.02 -19.83 -7.36
N TYR A 113 -10.80 -18.53 -7.50
CA TYR A 113 -11.60 -17.51 -6.82
C TYR A 113 -12.12 -16.47 -7.82
N ARG A 114 -13.29 -15.94 -7.53
CA ARG A 114 -13.73 -14.63 -8.02
C ARG A 114 -13.39 -13.58 -6.97
N LEU A 115 -12.75 -12.50 -7.39
CA LEU A 115 -12.35 -11.40 -6.51
C LEU A 115 -13.04 -10.13 -6.96
N SER A 116 -13.49 -9.31 -6.00
CA SER A 116 -13.80 -7.90 -6.20
C SER A 116 -12.71 -7.06 -5.56
N TYR A 117 -12.08 -6.16 -6.31
CA TYR A 117 -10.92 -5.40 -5.84
C TYR A 117 -10.89 -3.96 -6.37
N LEU A 118 -10.10 -3.10 -5.72
CA LEU A 118 -9.89 -1.72 -6.15
C LEU A 118 -8.84 -1.63 -7.27
N PRO A 119 -9.10 -0.91 -8.38
CA PRO A 119 -8.39 -1.09 -9.64
C PRO A 119 -6.90 -0.74 -9.62
N HIS A 120 -6.49 0.26 -8.82
CA HIS A 120 -5.10 0.75 -8.82
C HIS A 120 -4.20 0.04 -7.81
N SER A 121 -4.69 -0.18 -6.60
CA SER A 121 -3.97 -0.83 -5.50
C SER A 121 -4.10 -2.34 -5.51
N LYS A 122 -4.97 -2.90 -6.36
CA LYS A 122 -5.33 -4.32 -6.41
C LYS A 122 -5.77 -4.85 -5.05
N TYR A 123 -6.36 -3.98 -4.25
CA TYR A 123 -6.78 -4.29 -2.90
C TYR A 123 -8.14 -5.01 -2.93
N VAL A 124 -8.14 -6.28 -2.53
CA VAL A 124 -9.31 -7.16 -2.53
C VAL A 124 -10.29 -6.74 -1.43
N ILE A 125 -11.53 -6.52 -1.84
CA ILE A 125 -12.65 -6.11 -1.00
C ILE A 125 -13.54 -7.30 -0.66
N ASP A 126 -13.80 -8.14 -1.64
CA ASP A 126 -14.65 -9.33 -1.51
C ASP A 126 -14.12 -10.49 -2.35
N TYR A 127 -14.47 -11.71 -1.99
CA TYR A 127 -14.02 -12.91 -2.68
C TYR A 127 -15.03 -14.06 -2.55
N TRP A 128 -15.09 -14.89 -3.59
CA TRP A 128 -15.90 -16.10 -3.62
C TRP A 128 -15.06 -17.25 -4.16
N LEU A 129 -15.08 -18.38 -3.46
CA LEU A 129 -14.51 -19.62 -3.99
C LEU A 129 -15.41 -20.10 -5.14
N ILE A 130 -14.80 -20.38 -6.28
CA ILE A 130 -15.46 -21.04 -7.41
C ILE A 130 -14.81 -22.43 -7.48
N GLU A 131 -15.56 -23.46 -7.11
CA GLU A 131 -15.12 -24.86 -7.31
C GLU A 131 -14.95 -25.19 -8.79
#